data_AF-A0A087N7T7-F1
#
_entry.id   AF-A0A087N7T7-F1
#
_cell.length_a   1.000
_cell.length_b   1.000
_cell.length_c   1.000
_cell.angle_alpha   90.00
_cell.angle_beta   90.00
_cell.angle_gamma   90.00
#
_symmetry.space_group_name_H-M   'P 1'
#
loop_
_entity.id
_entity.type
_entity.pdbx_description
1 polymer ?
#
loop_
_entity_poly.entity_id
_entity_poly.type
_entity_poly.pdbx_seq_one_letter_code
_entity_poly.pdbx_strand_id
1 'polypeptide(L)' 'MTVATMGVEVPCTVDAEDNRLRVTLHLPGMLSLMSGPIAAIVEKQGERLMLDDRADRTI' A
#
# COMPACT_ATOMS: atom_id res chain seq x y z
N MET A 1 1.41 11.65 1.27
CA MET A 1 2.75 11.03 1.20
C MET A 1 3.12 10.85 -0.27
N THR A 2 4.40 10.80 -0.62
CA THR A 2 4.85 10.44 -1.98
C THR A 2 5.74 9.20 -1.89
N VAL A 3 5.53 8.23 -2.77
CA VAL A 3 6.42 7.08 -2.94
C VAL A 3 7.29 7.37 -4.15
N ALA A 4 8.60 7.48 -3.93
CA ALA A 4 9.57 7.70 -4.99
C ALA A 4 10.17 6.36 -5.42
N THR A 5 10.08 6.02 -6.71
CA THR A 5 10.73 4.83 -7.28
C THR A 5 11.06 5.10 -8.74
N MET A 6 12.27 4.74 -9.17
CA MET A 6 12.72 4.90 -10.56
C MET A 6 12.57 6.35 -11.10
N GLY A 7 12.77 7.35 -10.23
CA GLY A 7 12.67 8.78 -10.61
C GLY A 7 11.24 9.30 -10.76
N VAL A 8 10.22 8.50 -10.40
CA VAL A 8 8.82 8.89 -10.43
C VAL A 8 8.31 9.02 -8.99
N GLU A 9 7.71 10.16 -8.68
CA GLU A 9 6.95 10.36 -7.45
C GLU A 9 5.49 10.02 -7.69
N VAL A 10 4.98 9.08 -6.91
CA VAL A 10 3.58 8.69 -6.93
C VAL A 10 2.92 9.24 -5.68
N PRO A 11 1.99 10.20 -5.81
CA PRO A 11 1.21 10.67 -4.69
C PRO A 11 0.38 9.52 -4.11
N CYS A 12 0.40 9.40 -2.79
CA CYS A 12 -0.35 8.38 -2.09
C CYS A 12 -1.00 8.91 -0.80
N THR A 13 -2.18 8.39 -0.52
CA THR A 13 -2.85 8.54 0.77
C THR A 13 -2.99 7.19 1.44
N VAL A 14 -2.84 7.18 2.75
CA VAL A 14 -3.03 6.00 3.60
C VAL A 14 -3.92 6.44 4.74
N ASP A 15 -5.11 5.89 4.80
CA ASP A 15 -6.07 6.13 5.87
C ASP A 15 -6.17 4.84 6.71
N ALA A 16 -5.96 4.98 8.02
CA ALA A 16 -6.08 3.88 8.96
C ALA A 16 -7.48 3.89 9.61
N GLU A 17 -8.21 2.80 9.43
CA GLU A 17 -9.45 2.46 10.11
C GLU A 17 -9.15 1.32 11.10
N ASP A 18 -10.02 1.08 12.10
CA ASP A 18 -9.76 0.16 13.23
C ASP A 18 -9.14 -1.19 12.84
N ASN A 19 -9.62 -1.80 11.75
CA ASN A 19 -9.14 -3.10 11.27
C ASN A 19 -8.77 -3.09 9.78
N ARG A 20 -8.50 -1.91 9.21
CA ARG A 20 -8.25 -1.80 7.77
C ARG A 20 -7.37 -0.60 7.45
N LEU A 21 -6.44 -0.79 6.53
CA LEU A 21 -5.75 0.30 5.85
C LEU A 21 -6.39 0.54 4.49
N ARG A 22 -6.74 1.79 4.18
CA ARG A 22 -7.17 2.23 2.85
C ARG A 22 -6.03 2.99 2.20
N VAL A 23 -5.50 2.42 1.12
CA VAL A 23 -4.39 3.01 0.36
C VAL A 23 -4.89 3.50 -0.99
N THR A 24 -4.65 4.77 -1.30
CA THR A 24 -4.93 5.35 -2.62
C THR A 24 -3.63 5.75 -3.29
N LEU A 25 -3.41 5.29 -4.52
CA LEU A 25 -2.23 5.62 -5.33
C LEU A 25 -2.66 6.35 -6.60
N HIS A 26 -2.09 7.53 -6.83
CA HIS A 26 -2.32 8.30 -8.05
C HIS A 26 -1.26 7.93 -9.09
N LEU A 27 -1.50 6.83 -9.80
CA LEU A 27 -0.57 6.32 -10.81
C LEU A 27 -0.52 7.27 -12.03
N PRO A 28 0.69 7.66 -12.50
CA PRO A 28 0.86 8.31 -13.79
C PRO A 28 0.31 7.44 -14.93
N GLY A 29 -0.15 8.07 -16.02
CA GLY A 29 -0.81 7.37 -17.13
C GLY A 29 -0.02 6.18 -17.70
N MET A 30 1.31 6.26 -17.74
CA MET A 30 2.19 5.17 -18.17
C MET A 30 2.07 3.90 -17.30
N LEU A 31 1.79 4.05 -16.00
CA LEU A 31 1.65 2.93 -15.06
C LEU A 31 0.22 2.41 -14.94
N SER A 32 -0.76 3.02 -15.62
CA SER A 32 -2.18 2.62 -15.57
C SER A 32 -2.40 1.16 -15.98
N LEU A 33 -1.66 0.66 -16.98
CA LEU A 33 -1.72 -0.72 -17.46
C LEU A 33 -1.25 -1.74 -16.41
N MET A 34 -0.48 -1.29 -15.41
CA MET A 34 0.05 -2.11 -14.31
C MET A 34 -0.72 -1.91 -13.00
N SER A 35 -1.84 -1.18 -13.03
CA SER A 35 -2.62 -0.85 -11.84
C SER A 35 -3.06 -2.07 -11.04
N GLY A 36 -3.51 -3.14 -11.70
CA GLY A 36 -3.89 -4.40 -11.04
C GLY A 36 -2.72 -5.07 -10.30
N PRO A 37 -1.62 -5.42 -10.99
CA PRO A 37 -0.43 -5.98 -10.34
C PRO A 37 0.13 -5.12 -9.19
N ILE A 38 0.14 -3.78 -9.35
CA ILE A 38 0.57 -2.85 -8.29
C ILE A 38 -0.35 -2.97 -7.08
N ALA A 39 -1.67 -2.97 -7.29
CA ALA A 39 -2.65 -3.12 -6.20
C ALA A 39 -2.44 -4.45 -5.45
N ALA A 40 -2.26 -5.56 -6.16
CA ALA A 40 -2.04 -6.88 -5.56
C ALA A 40 -0.76 -6.95 -4.72
N ILE A 41 0.33 -6.32 -5.18
CA ILE A 41 1.58 -6.25 -4.41
C ILE A 41 1.40 -5.41 -3.16
N VAL A 42 0.76 -4.24 -3.27
CA VAL A 42 0.51 -3.33 -2.14
C VAL A 42 -0.36 -4.01 -1.09
N GLU A 43 -1.42 -4.72 -1.50
CA GLU A 43 -2.28 -5.52 -0.62
C GLU A 43 -1.46 -6.59 0.12
N LYS A 44 -0.67 -7.39 -0.61
CA LYS A 44 0.17 -8.44 -0.01
C LYS A 44 1.20 -7.90 1.00
N GLN A 45 1.83 -6.76 0.70
CA GLN A 45 2.76 -6.13 1.65
C GLN A 45 2.01 -5.56 2.86
N GLY A 46 0.85 -4.96 2.65
CA GLY A 46 -0.01 -4.43 3.71
C GLY A 46 -0.49 -5.54 4.66
N GLU A 47 -0.96 -6.67 4.14
CA GLU A 47 -1.36 -7.83 4.93
C GLU A 47 -0.23 -8.32 5.84
N ARG A 48 0.99 -8.42 5.30
CA ARG A 48 2.17 -8.82 6.08
C ARG A 48 2.41 -7.87 7.26
N LEU A 49 2.31 -6.56 7.03
CA LEU A 49 2.53 -5.56 8.09
C LEU A 49 1.44 -5.61 9.17
N MET A 50 0.18 -5.91 8.81
CA MET A 50 -0.90 -6.04 9.80
C MET A 50 -0.86 -7.37 10.58
N LEU A 51 -0.20 -8.40 10.04
CA LEU A 51 -0.06 -9.70 10.70
C LEU A 51 1.00 -9.68 11.81
N ASP A 52 2.07 -8.89 11.66
CA ASP A 52 3.12 -8.77 12.68
C ASP A 52 2.57 -8.18 14.00
N ASP A 53 1.54 -7.34 13.96
CA ASP A 53 0.87 -6.76 15.13
C ASP A 53 0.02 -7.78 15.93
N ARG A 54 -0.36 -8.89 15.28
CA ARG A 54 -1.13 -9.98 15.91
C ARG A 54 -0.23 -10.96 16.68
N ALA A 55 1.05 -11.06 16.31
CA ALA A 55 2.02 -11.93 16.97
C ALA A 55 2.39 -11.40 18.37
N ASP A 56 2.32 -10.09 18.60
CA ASP A 56 2.72 -9.46 19.86
C ASP A 56 1.60 -9.44 20.93
N ARG A 57 0.38 -9.88 20.59
CA ARG A 57 -0.77 -9.96 21.53
C ARG A 57 -0.94 -11.32 22.22
N THR A 58 0.13 -12.11 22.32
CA THR A 58 0.16 -13.36 23.10
C THR A 58 1.01 -13.15 24.36
N ILE A 59 0.48 -12.42 25.35
CA ILE A 59 0.98 -12.39 26.73
C ILE A 59 -0.22 -12.39 27.69
#